data_AF-A0A1F0QLM0-F1
#
_entry.id   AF-A0A1F0QLM0-F1
#
_cell.length_a   1.000
_cell.length_b   1.000
_cell.length_c   1.000
_cell.angle_alpha   90.00
_cell.angle_beta   90.00
_cell.angle_gamma   90.00
#
_symmetry.space_group_name_H-M   'P 1'
#
loop_
_entity.id
_entity.type
_entity.pdbx_description
1 polymer ?
#
loop_
_entity_poly.entity_id
_entity_poly.type
_entity_poly.pdbx_seq_one_letter_code
_entity_poly.pdbx_strand_id
1 'polypeptide(L)'
;MMSPKSLIITGLGFGAALGIALGTLVIAPNMDSGSGPGGESTSEVREKYGKLVLDNNIAEAQLDSADSVMGDLGRYVVDGSLAQRPVMVVSMPDADDADVKAVKDLLGSADSTDAGSIKLTEKFVAQESADKLLSLVTTTLPAGAKLDKKKIDAGTHAGQALAAGLMMDAETTEPLASVDDRATLLRALRDAGYIDYKDGTILPAQAVVVVGGGMTPGEEDDSAAAKYAIDTTVNFLEGFDSVDTAMVYAGRVESAGDDGVLDKLRADKTKISTVDSIDHPVSQMASVLAVKEQLDGGHGVYGSAANADSAAPALPKDL
;
A
#
# COMPACT_ATOMS: atom_id res chain seq x y z
N MET A 1 -43.71 -8.92 13.82
CA MET A 1 -42.70 -7.98 14.36
C MET A 1 -41.68 -8.81 15.12
N MET A 2 -40.56 -9.13 14.47
CA MET A 2 -39.49 -9.92 15.06
C MET A 2 -38.24 -9.05 14.98
N SER A 3 -37.70 -8.68 16.14
CA SER A 3 -36.53 -7.82 16.25
C SER A 3 -35.31 -8.59 15.74
N PRO A 4 -34.55 -8.09 14.76
CA PRO A 4 -33.27 -8.70 14.42
C PRO A 4 -32.27 -8.39 15.55
N LYS A 5 -31.60 -9.43 16.03
CA LYS A 5 -30.51 -9.32 17.01
C LYS A 5 -29.29 -8.77 16.28
N SER A 6 -28.76 -7.64 16.72
CA SER A 6 -27.45 -7.15 16.28
C SER A 6 -26.36 -8.10 16.80
N LEU A 7 -25.72 -8.85 15.90
CA LEU A 7 -24.44 -9.47 16.18
C LEU A 7 -23.37 -8.38 16.02
N ILE A 8 -22.91 -7.84 17.14
CA ILE A 8 -21.66 -7.08 17.17
C ILE A 8 -20.56 -8.14 17.25
N ILE A 9 -19.92 -8.42 16.12
CA ILE A 9 -18.68 -9.19 16.09
C ILE A 9 -17.56 -8.18 16.34
N THR A 10 -17.11 -8.10 17.59
CA THR A 10 -15.88 -7.38 17.93
C THR A 10 -14.72 -8.21 17.38
N GLY A 11 -14.18 -7.81 16.23
CA GLY A 11 -12.95 -8.39 15.68
C GLY A 11 -11.79 -8.07 16.63
N LEU A 12 -11.31 -9.08 17.35
CA LEU A 12 -10.01 -9.03 18.02
C LEU A 12 -8.95 -9.26 16.95
N GLY A 13 -8.51 -8.18 16.29
CA GLY A 13 -7.29 -8.19 15.49
C GLY A 13 -6.10 -8.29 16.44
N PHE A 14 -5.42 -9.44 16.45
CA PHE A 14 -4.16 -9.56 17.17
C PHE A 14 -3.06 -8.94 16.30
N GLY A 15 -2.74 -7.67 16.53
CA GLY A 15 -1.57 -7.03 15.94
C GLY A 15 -0.36 -7.32 16.82
N ALA A 16 0.45 -8.33 16.48
CA ALA A 16 1.74 -8.52 17.12
C ALA A 16 2.80 -7.66 16.40
N ALA A 17 2.88 -6.38 16.74
CA ALA A 17 4.00 -5.55 16.33
C ALA A 17 5.25 -5.92 17.16
N LEU A 18 5.99 -6.91 16.65
CA LEU A 18 7.41 -7.16 16.86
C LEU A 18 8.30 -5.93 16.67
N GLY A 19 8.21 -4.92 17.54
CA GLY A 19 9.14 -3.79 17.52
C GLY A 19 10.59 -4.25 17.70
N ILE A 20 11.41 -4.11 16.65
CA ILE A 20 12.86 -4.31 16.72
C ILE A 20 13.43 -3.11 17.49
N ALA A 21 13.52 -3.24 18.80
CA ALA A 21 14.24 -2.29 19.64
C ALA A 21 15.23 -3.03 20.54
N LEU A 22 16.15 -3.80 19.95
CA LEU A 22 17.33 -4.33 20.65
C LEU A 22 18.59 -4.37 19.75
N GLY A 23 18.79 -3.33 18.94
CA GLY A 23 19.97 -3.15 18.08
C GLY A 23 21.22 -2.58 18.77
N THR A 24 21.33 -2.56 20.11
CA THR A 24 22.47 -1.89 20.80
C THR A 24 23.24 -2.72 21.82
N LEU A 25 23.03 -4.04 21.94
CA LEU A 25 23.70 -4.83 23.00
C LEU A 25 24.59 -6.00 22.54
N VAL A 26 25.07 -6.01 21.31
CA VAL A 26 26.06 -7.01 20.90
C VAL A 26 27.09 -6.42 19.95
N ILE A 27 28.16 -5.78 20.47
CA ILE A 27 29.56 -6.12 20.16
C ILE A 27 30.46 -5.65 21.32
N ALA A 28 30.85 -6.58 22.20
CA ALA A 28 32.19 -6.56 22.82
C ALA A 28 32.49 -7.95 23.41
N PRO A 29 33.24 -8.83 22.70
CA PRO A 29 33.77 -10.01 23.33
C PRO A 29 34.98 -9.59 24.18
N ASN A 30 34.95 -10.01 25.45
CA ASN A 30 36.11 -10.18 26.33
C ASN A 30 36.59 -8.94 27.11
N MET A 31 35.93 -8.65 28.24
CA MET A 31 36.63 -8.15 29.44
C MET A 31 36.05 -8.81 30.69
N ASP A 32 36.92 -9.54 31.38
CA ASP A 32 36.74 -9.99 32.75
C ASP A 32 36.65 -8.76 33.69
N SER A 33 36.03 -8.95 34.86
CA SER A 33 35.90 -8.03 36.00
C SER A 33 34.76 -6.99 36.04
N GLY A 34 33.94 -7.10 37.09
CA GLY A 34 33.31 -5.94 37.73
C GLY A 34 31.82 -6.07 38.01
N SER A 35 31.47 -6.72 39.12
CA SER A 35 30.15 -6.56 39.76
C SER A 35 29.94 -5.08 40.15
N GLY A 36 29.29 -4.31 39.28
CA GLY A 36 28.74 -2.99 39.57
C GLY A 36 27.28 -3.09 40.02
N PRO A 37 26.82 -2.30 41.00
CA PRO A 37 25.44 -2.34 41.45
C PRO A 37 24.56 -1.63 40.40
N GLY A 38 23.87 -2.41 39.57
CA GLY A 38 22.89 -1.89 38.59
C GLY A 38 22.92 -2.53 37.20
N GLY A 39 23.82 -3.46 36.90
CA GLY A 39 23.80 -4.23 35.66
C GLY A 39 22.96 -5.49 35.80
N GLU A 40 21.89 -5.64 35.00
CA GLU A 40 21.14 -6.89 34.90
C GLU A 40 22.12 -8.03 34.59
N SER A 41 22.01 -9.14 35.32
CA SER A 41 22.95 -10.25 35.16
C SER A 41 22.83 -10.81 33.73
N THR A 42 23.93 -11.25 33.13
CA THR A 42 23.92 -11.87 31.78
C THR A 42 22.97 -13.07 31.67
N SER A 43 22.62 -13.69 32.80
CA SER A 43 21.56 -14.70 32.94
C SER A 43 20.14 -14.13 32.80
N GLU A 44 19.85 -12.97 33.38
CA GLU A 44 18.53 -12.31 33.34
C GLU A 44 18.23 -11.81 31.92
N VAL A 45 19.23 -11.22 31.25
CA VAL A 45 19.10 -10.80 29.84
C VAL A 45 18.85 -12.01 28.94
N ARG A 46 19.56 -13.12 29.17
CA ARG A 46 19.37 -14.37 28.40
C ARG A 46 17.99 -14.99 28.63
N GLU A 47 17.50 -14.97 29.87
CA GLU A 47 16.17 -15.48 30.21
C GLU A 47 15.07 -14.61 29.58
N LYS A 48 15.18 -13.28 29.69
CA LYS A 48 14.26 -12.34 29.01
C LYS A 48 14.27 -12.54 27.50
N TYR A 49 15.45 -12.67 26.89
CA TYR A 49 15.56 -12.94 25.46
C TYR A 49 14.92 -14.27 25.07
N GLY A 50 15.18 -15.34 25.82
CA GLY A 50 14.56 -16.65 25.59
C GLY A 50 13.04 -16.61 25.69
N LYS A 51 12.52 -15.84 26.65
CA LYS A 51 11.07 -15.61 26.80
C LYS A 51 10.50 -14.82 25.63
N LEU A 52 11.13 -13.72 25.21
CA LEU A 52 10.69 -12.92 24.07
C LEU A 52 10.64 -13.71 22.78
N VAL A 53 11.66 -14.55 22.52
CA VAL A 53 11.67 -15.44 21.35
C VAL A 53 10.54 -16.47 21.43
N LEU A 54 10.31 -17.06 22.60
CA LEU A 54 9.19 -18.00 22.78
C LEU A 54 7.84 -17.32 22.55
N ASP A 55 7.63 -16.16 23.16
CA ASP A 55 6.38 -15.39 23.06
C ASP A 55 6.14 -14.95 21.59
N ASN A 56 7.20 -14.54 20.89
CA ASN A 56 7.18 -14.21 19.46
C ASN A 56 6.77 -15.42 18.60
N ASN A 57 7.43 -16.58 18.78
CA ASN A 57 7.11 -17.79 18.01
C ASN A 57 5.67 -18.27 18.27
N ILE A 58 5.16 -18.12 19.50
CA ILE A 58 3.77 -18.47 19.83
C ILE A 58 2.80 -17.51 19.13
N ALA A 59 3.10 -16.21 19.14
CA ALA A 59 2.27 -15.22 18.45
C ALA A 59 2.25 -15.46 16.94
N GLU A 60 3.41 -15.71 16.32
CA GLU A 60 3.54 -16.03 14.90
C GLU A 60 2.71 -17.27 14.54
N ALA A 61 2.85 -18.37 15.29
CA ALA A 61 2.06 -19.58 15.04
C ALA A 61 0.54 -19.37 15.20
N GLN A 62 0.12 -18.49 16.10
CA GLN A 62 -1.29 -18.14 16.26
C GLN A 62 -1.79 -17.28 15.10
N LEU A 63 -0.97 -16.34 14.62
CA LEU A 63 -1.26 -15.52 13.46
C LEU A 63 -1.37 -16.37 12.19
N ASP A 64 -0.41 -17.25 11.93
CA ASP A 64 -0.44 -18.18 10.81
C ASP A 64 -1.73 -19.02 10.80
N SER A 65 -2.14 -19.49 11.98
CA SER A 65 -3.39 -20.25 12.12
C SER A 65 -4.61 -19.38 11.81
N ALA A 66 -4.66 -18.13 12.27
CA ALA A 66 -5.76 -17.21 11.99
C ALA A 66 -5.80 -16.83 10.50
N ASP A 67 -4.64 -16.57 9.92
CA ASP A 67 -4.47 -16.22 8.51
C ASP A 67 -4.87 -17.35 7.58
N SER A 68 -4.60 -18.61 7.95
CA SER A 68 -5.07 -19.76 7.17
C SER A 68 -6.59 -19.78 7.04
N VAL A 69 -7.31 -19.44 8.12
CA VAL A 69 -8.77 -19.36 8.12
C VAL A 69 -9.24 -18.14 7.34
N MET A 70 -8.60 -16.99 7.53
CA MET A 70 -8.96 -15.75 6.83
C MET A 70 -8.66 -15.80 5.33
N GLY A 71 -7.61 -16.49 4.90
CA GLY A 71 -7.34 -16.73 3.48
C GLY A 71 -8.47 -17.52 2.81
N ASP A 72 -9.08 -18.45 3.54
CA ASP A 72 -10.23 -19.19 3.05
C ASP A 72 -11.53 -18.38 3.05
N LEU A 73 -11.75 -17.59 4.11
CA LEU A 73 -12.99 -16.81 4.30
C LEU A 73 -13.02 -15.50 3.51
N GLY A 74 -11.87 -14.87 3.29
CA GLY A 74 -11.77 -13.53 2.69
C GLY A 74 -12.46 -13.43 1.34
N ARG A 75 -12.37 -14.49 0.52
CA ARG A 75 -13.05 -14.58 -0.79
C ARG A 75 -14.58 -14.44 -0.67
N TYR A 76 -15.18 -15.03 0.37
CA TYR A 76 -16.62 -14.98 0.59
C TYR A 76 -17.05 -13.62 1.15
N VAL A 77 -16.16 -12.97 1.90
CA VAL A 77 -16.43 -11.65 2.45
C VAL A 77 -16.49 -10.58 1.36
N VAL A 78 -15.64 -10.70 0.35
CA VAL A 78 -15.57 -9.72 -0.74
C VAL A 78 -16.47 -10.07 -1.93
N ASP A 79 -17.10 -11.24 -1.93
CA ASP A 79 -17.90 -11.76 -3.05
C ASP A 79 -18.94 -10.74 -3.55
N GLY A 80 -18.94 -10.48 -4.86
CA GLY A 80 -19.83 -9.52 -5.51
C GLY A 80 -19.70 -8.05 -5.07
N SER A 81 -18.78 -7.71 -4.16
CA SER A 81 -18.69 -6.37 -3.57
C SER A 81 -18.28 -5.28 -4.58
N LEU A 82 -17.61 -5.66 -5.67
CA LEU A 82 -17.11 -4.77 -6.73
C LEU A 82 -17.68 -5.13 -8.11
N ALA A 83 -18.82 -5.82 -8.16
CA ALA A 83 -19.46 -6.22 -9.41
C ALA A 83 -19.54 -5.07 -10.43
N GLN A 84 -19.02 -5.32 -11.63
CA GLN A 84 -19.00 -4.38 -12.76
C GLN A 84 -18.16 -3.11 -12.57
N ARG A 85 -17.36 -2.99 -11.50
CA ARG A 85 -16.47 -1.85 -11.28
C ARG A 85 -15.09 -2.14 -11.91
N PRO A 86 -14.62 -1.34 -12.89
CA PRO A 86 -13.27 -1.46 -13.42
C PRO A 86 -12.23 -1.08 -12.36
N VAL A 87 -11.40 -2.03 -11.94
CA VAL A 87 -10.35 -1.81 -10.95
C VAL A 87 -8.99 -2.13 -11.55
N MET A 88 -8.05 -1.19 -11.38
CA MET A 88 -6.67 -1.34 -11.80
C MET A 88 -5.76 -1.65 -10.62
N VAL A 89 -4.74 -2.46 -10.85
CA VAL A 89 -3.67 -2.68 -9.86
C VAL A 89 -2.37 -2.05 -10.36
N VAL A 90 -1.80 -1.16 -9.56
CA VAL A 90 -0.47 -0.58 -9.79
C VAL A 90 0.47 -1.14 -8.72
N SER A 91 1.62 -1.69 -9.10
CA SER A 91 2.62 -2.16 -8.13
C SER A 91 3.81 -1.22 -8.12
N MET A 92 4.18 -0.73 -6.94
CA MET A 92 5.41 0.03 -6.72
C MET A 92 6.65 -0.86 -6.96
N PRO A 93 7.85 -0.28 -7.15
CA PRO A 93 9.06 -1.05 -7.43
C PRO A 93 9.46 -2.03 -6.32
N ASP A 94 9.15 -1.69 -5.07
CA ASP A 94 9.44 -2.46 -3.87
C ASP A 94 8.32 -3.44 -3.47
N ALA A 95 7.23 -3.50 -4.25
CA ALA A 95 6.11 -4.40 -3.98
C ALA A 95 6.50 -5.87 -4.24
N ASP A 96 6.06 -6.76 -3.35
CA ASP A 96 6.22 -8.20 -3.52
C ASP A 96 5.17 -8.74 -4.51
N ASP A 97 5.61 -9.56 -5.46
CA ASP A 97 4.72 -10.11 -6.49
C ASP A 97 3.63 -11.04 -5.88
N ALA A 98 3.88 -11.64 -4.71
CA ALA A 98 2.88 -12.43 -3.98
C ALA A 98 1.74 -11.56 -3.44
N ASP A 99 2.08 -10.40 -2.86
CA ASP A 99 1.11 -9.43 -2.32
C ASP A 99 0.23 -8.87 -3.45
N VAL A 100 0.87 -8.49 -4.57
CA VAL A 100 0.17 -8.03 -5.79
C VAL A 100 -0.77 -9.12 -6.32
N LYS A 101 -0.32 -10.37 -6.35
CA LYS A 101 -1.14 -11.49 -6.83
C LYS A 101 -2.35 -11.72 -5.91
N ALA A 102 -2.14 -11.71 -4.60
CA ALA A 102 -3.21 -11.95 -3.64
C ALA A 102 -4.32 -10.89 -3.73
N VAL A 103 -3.95 -9.62 -3.85
CA VAL A 103 -4.89 -8.52 -4.09
C VAL A 103 -5.67 -8.75 -5.40
N LYS A 104 -5.00 -9.12 -6.49
CA LYS A 104 -5.66 -9.40 -7.77
C LYS A 104 -6.63 -10.57 -7.71
N ASP A 105 -6.27 -11.65 -7.02
CA ASP A 105 -7.15 -12.82 -6.85
C ASP A 105 -8.41 -12.46 -6.05
N LEU A 106 -8.28 -11.64 -5.00
CA LEU A 106 -9.43 -11.16 -4.22
C LEU A 106 -10.29 -10.15 -4.98
N LEU A 107 -9.69 -9.25 -5.77
CA LEU A 107 -10.44 -8.39 -6.69
C LEU A 107 -11.25 -9.20 -7.70
N GLY A 108 -10.69 -10.31 -8.21
CA GLY A 108 -11.42 -11.25 -9.04
C GLY A 108 -12.56 -11.96 -8.30
N SER A 109 -12.34 -12.33 -7.03
CA SER A 109 -13.39 -12.90 -6.18
C SER A 109 -14.49 -11.87 -5.85
N ALA A 110 -14.19 -10.58 -5.89
CA ALA A 110 -15.15 -9.51 -5.68
C ALA A 110 -15.97 -9.12 -6.92
N ASP A 111 -15.88 -9.89 -8.01
CA ASP A 111 -16.49 -9.62 -9.32
C ASP A 111 -16.08 -8.27 -9.95
N SER A 112 -14.91 -7.75 -9.59
CA SER A 112 -14.39 -6.54 -10.25
C SER A 112 -14.06 -6.81 -11.72
N THR A 113 -14.24 -5.79 -12.55
CA THR A 113 -13.78 -5.81 -13.94
C THR A 113 -12.28 -5.51 -13.96
N ASP A 114 -11.45 -6.43 -14.45
CA ASP A 114 -10.00 -6.21 -14.56
C ASP A 114 -9.70 -5.06 -15.55
N ALA A 115 -9.25 -3.91 -15.02
CA ALA A 115 -8.82 -2.77 -15.82
C ALA A 115 -7.32 -2.84 -16.19
N GLY A 116 -6.64 -3.93 -15.83
CA GLY A 116 -5.25 -4.18 -16.12
C GLY A 116 -4.33 -4.02 -14.91
N SER A 117 -3.05 -4.26 -15.13
CA SER A 117 -2.02 -4.06 -14.11
C SER A 117 -0.78 -3.39 -14.68
N ILE A 118 -0.21 -2.46 -13.91
CA ILE A 118 1.00 -1.71 -14.26
C ILE A 118 2.03 -1.89 -13.15
N LYS A 119 3.26 -2.25 -13.49
CA LYS A 119 4.39 -2.29 -12.56
C LYS A 119 5.25 -1.06 -12.75
N LEU A 120 5.43 -0.26 -11.70
CA LEU A 120 6.43 0.80 -11.69
C LEU A 120 7.81 0.18 -11.46
N THR A 121 8.83 0.73 -12.11
CA THR A 121 10.22 0.25 -12.00
C THR A 121 11.01 1.11 -11.02
N GLU A 122 12.16 0.62 -10.55
CA GLU A 122 13.05 1.40 -9.67
C GLU A 122 13.41 2.76 -10.28
N LYS A 123 13.54 2.82 -11.61
CA LYS A 123 13.80 4.05 -12.36
C LYS A 123 12.71 5.12 -12.17
N PHE A 124 11.47 4.73 -11.88
CA PHE A 124 10.36 5.65 -11.64
C PHE A 124 10.59 6.50 -10.39
N VAL A 125 11.18 5.91 -9.34
CA VAL A 125 11.39 6.56 -8.04
C VAL A 125 12.84 7.01 -7.83
N ALA A 126 13.71 6.80 -8.82
CA ALA A 126 15.13 7.13 -8.73
C ALA A 126 15.41 8.60 -9.09
N GLN A 127 16.26 9.25 -8.29
CA GLN A 127 16.54 10.68 -8.39
C GLN A 127 17.22 11.06 -9.72
N GLU A 128 18.12 10.21 -10.22
CA GLU A 128 18.89 10.43 -11.45
C GLU A 128 18.04 10.41 -12.73
N SER A 129 16.83 9.85 -12.67
CA SER A 129 15.89 9.78 -13.79
C SER A 129 14.71 10.74 -13.67
N ALA A 130 14.56 11.44 -12.54
CA ALA A 130 13.42 12.32 -12.26
C ALA A 130 13.20 13.41 -13.32
N ASP A 131 14.25 14.14 -13.72
CA ASP A 131 14.13 15.20 -14.73
C ASP A 131 13.66 14.66 -16.10
N LYS A 132 14.09 13.45 -16.45
CA LYS A 132 13.69 12.79 -17.69
C LYS A 132 12.25 12.31 -17.60
N LEU A 133 11.83 11.77 -16.45
CA LEU A 133 10.44 11.38 -16.20
C LEU A 133 9.53 12.60 -16.31
N LEU A 134 9.86 13.69 -15.63
CA LEU A 134 9.13 14.96 -15.66
C LEU A 134 8.96 15.50 -17.08
N SER A 135 10.06 15.56 -17.85
CA SER A 135 10.03 16.00 -19.25
C SER A 135 9.13 15.12 -20.11
N LEU A 136 9.22 13.80 -19.94
CA LEU A 136 8.43 12.82 -20.69
C LEU A 136 6.93 12.98 -20.41
N VAL A 137 6.51 12.99 -19.15
CA VAL A 137 5.09 13.12 -18.79
C VAL A 137 4.51 14.47 -19.20
N THR A 138 5.33 15.53 -19.24
CA THR A 138 4.92 16.85 -19.75
C THR A 138 4.70 16.83 -21.26
N THR A 139 5.51 16.08 -22.02
CA THR A 139 5.38 16.00 -23.48
C THR A 139 4.34 15.00 -23.96
N THR A 140 3.99 14.00 -23.15
CA THR A 140 2.99 12.97 -23.46
C THR A 140 1.70 13.12 -22.65
N LEU A 141 1.46 14.32 -22.12
CA LEU A 141 0.29 14.61 -21.29
C LEU A 141 -1.01 14.47 -22.11
N PRO A 142 -2.00 13.67 -21.66
CA PRO A 142 -3.28 13.56 -22.35
C PRO A 142 -4.00 14.90 -22.53
N ALA A 143 -4.79 15.02 -23.60
CA ALA A 143 -5.54 16.24 -23.87
C ALA A 143 -6.51 16.58 -22.72
N GLY A 144 -6.52 17.84 -22.29
CA GLY A 144 -7.39 18.33 -21.21
C GLY A 144 -6.87 18.07 -19.79
N ALA A 145 -5.83 17.25 -19.63
CA ALA A 145 -5.17 17.05 -18.34
C ALA A 145 -4.47 18.32 -17.87
N LYS A 146 -4.37 18.49 -16.55
CA LYS A 146 -3.75 19.65 -15.90
C LYS A 146 -2.65 19.17 -14.98
N LEU A 147 -1.49 19.79 -15.09
CA LEU A 147 -0.40 19.60 -14.16
C LEU A 147 -0.34 20.78 -13.17
N ASP A 148 0.07 20.49 -11.93
CA ASP A 148 0.24 21.52 -10.91
C ASP A 148 1.39 22.47 -11.31
N LYS A 149 1.16 23.78 -11.14
CA LYS A 149 2.13 24.83 -11.52
C LYS A 149 3.11 25.18 -10.40
N LYS A 150 2.83 24.76 -9.18
CA LYS A 150 3.60 25.03 -7.96
C LYS A 150 4.40 23.79 -7.53
N LYS A 151 3.79 22.62 -7.56
CA LYS A 151 4.46 21.32 -7.36
C LYS A 151 4.93 20.80 -8.72
N ILE A 152 6.22 20.97 -9.02
CA ILE A 152 6.82 20.62 -10.32
C ILE A 152 7.80 19.44 -10.22
N ASP A 153 7.66 18.61 -9.19
CA ASP A 153 8.46 17.39 -9.04
C ASP A 153 7.93 16.26 -9.93
N ALA A 154 8.82 15.31 -10.24
CA ALA A 154 8.53 14.20 -11.13
C ALA A 154 7.41 13.28 -10.61
N GLY A 155 7.36 13.04 -9.29
CA GLY A 155 6.33 12.22 -8.66
C GLY A 155 4.95 12.81 -8.89
N THR A 156 4.75 14.07 -8.49
CA THR A 156 3.46 14.76 -8.65
C THR A 156 2.98 14.75 -10.10
N HIS A 157 3.83 15.16 -11.05
CA HIS A 157 3.41 15.27 -12.46
C HIS A 157 3.20 13.90 -13.11
N ALA A 158 3.98 12.88 -12.74
CA ALA A 158 3.75 11.52 -13.21
C ALA A 158 2.44 10.95 -12.67
N GLY A 159 2.12 11.21 -11.40
CA GLY A 159 0.83 10.86 -10.80
C GLY A 159 -0.33 11.49 -11.56
N GLN A 160 -0.28 12.80 -11.79
CA GLN A 160 -1.31 13.54 -12.51
C GLN A 160 -1.49 13.07 -13.97
N ALA A 161 -0.38 12.83 -14.67
CA ALA A 161 -0.43 12.35 -16.05
C ALA A 161 -1.01 10.93 -16.14
N LEU A 162 -0.58 10.03 -15.23
CA LEU A 162 -1.10 8.66 -15.18
C LEU A 162 -2.56 8.62 -14.77
N ALA A 163 -2.99 9.41 -13.78
CA ALA A 163 -4.40 9.52 -13.41
C ALA A 163 -5.26 9.98 -14.58
N ALA A 164 -4.84 11.06 -15.27
CA ALA A 164 -5.56 11.54 -16.46
C ALA A 164 -5.60 10.50 -17.60
N GLY A 165 -4.54 9.70 -17.75
CA GLY A 165 -4.46 8.67 -18.77
C GLY A 165 -5.26 7.41 -18.46
N LEU A 166 -5.38 7.05 -17.18
CA LEU A 166 -5.85 5.73 -16.73
C LEU A 166 -7.24 5.75 -16.10
N MET A 167 -7.72 6.88 -15.59
CA MET A 167 -8.95 6.91 -14.80
C MET A 167 -10.17 7.33 -15.64
N MET A 168 -11.33 6.91 -15.15
CA MET A 168 -12.63 7.45 -15.53
C MET A 168 -12.97 8.64 -14.65
N ASP A 169 -13.74 9.57 -15.19
CA ASP A 169 -14.33 10.66 -14.43
C ASP A 169 -15.36 10.12 -13.42
N ALA A 170 -15.27 10.56 -12.16
CA ALA A 170 -16.08 10.03 -11.07
C ALA A 170 -17.58 10.33 -11.22
N GLU A 171 -17.97 11.42 -11.89
CA GLU A 171 -19.37 11.80 -12.06
C GLU A 171 -19.99 11.18 -13.32
N THR A 172 -19.28 11.27 -14.44
CA THR A 172 -19.80 10.87 -15.76
C THR A 172 -19.49 9.43 -16.10
N THR A 173 -18.52 8.81 -15.43
CA THR A 173 -17.98 7.47 -15.74
C THR A 173 -17.39 7.34 -17.14
N GLU A 174 -17.12 8.46 -17.80
CA GLU A 174 -16.43 8.50 -19.09
C GLU A 174 -14.91 8.46 -18.88
N PRO A 175 -14.12 7.82 -19.76
CA PRO A 175 -12.66 7.86 -19.69
C PRO A 175 -12.12 9.30 -19.77
N LEU A 176 -11.19 9.66 -18.87
CA LEU A 176 -10.56 10.99 -18.88
C LEU A 176 -9.66 11.22 -20.10
N ALA A 177 -9.12 10.15 -20.67
CA ALA A 177 -8.27 10.19 -21.85
C ALA A 177 -8.82 9.31 -22.99
N SER A 178 -8.60 9.79 -24.21
CA SER A 178 -8.81 9.00 -25.42
C SER A 178 -7.95 7.73 -25.41
N VAL A 179 -8.34 6.74 -26.21
CA VAL A 179 -7.55 5.49 -26.36
C VAL A 179 -6.13 5.79 -26.86
N ASP A 180 -6.01 6.71 -27.81
CA ASP A 180 -4.72 7.07 -28.42
C ASP A 180 -3.81 7.85 -27.46
N ASP A 181 -4.37 8.78 -26.67
CA ASP A 181 -3.59 9.53 -25.67
C ASP A 181 -3.08 8.61 -24.55
N ARG A 182 -3.94 7.73 -24.02
CA ARG A 182 -3.55 6.72 -23.03
C ARG A 182 -2.46 5.81 -23.59
N ALA A 183 -2.63 5.30 -24.80
CA ALA A 183 -1.63 4.44 -25.45
C ALA A 183 -0.30 5.16 -25.67
N THR A 184 -0.33 6.44 -26.04
CA THR A 184 0.87 7.27 -26.24
C THR A 184 1.63 7.46 -24.94
N LEU A 185 0.95 7.86 -23.86
CA LEU A 185 1.55 8.03 -22.54
C LEU A 185 2.18 6.71 -22.04
N LEU A 186 1.42 5.61 -22.07
CA LEU A 186 1.88 4.33 -21.54
C LEU A 186 3.05 3.75 -22.34
N ARG A 187 3.01 3.82 -23.67
CA ARG A 187 4.14 3.36 -24.51
C ARG A 187 5.38 4.20 -24.24
N ALA A 188 5.24 5.52 -24.17
CA ALA A 188 6.38 6.41 -23.90
C ALA A 188 7.05 6.08 -22.55
N LEU A 189 6.26 5.90 -21.49
CA LEU A 189 6.77 5.52 -20.17
C LEU A 189 7.44 4.14 -20.17
N ARG A 190 6.85 3.14 -20.86
CA ARG A 190 7.42 1.80 -20.96
C ARG A 190 8.70 1.76 -21.80
N ASP A 191 8.71 2.42 -22.95
CA ASP A 191 9.88 2.50 -23.84
C ASP A 191 11.05 3.23 -23.15
N ALA A 192 10.74 4.20 -22.28
CA ALA A 192 11.70 4.84 -21.42
C ALA A 192 12.09 4.02 -20.18
N GLY A 193 11.45 2.87 -19.94
CA GLY A 193 11.76 1.94 -18.85
C GLY A 193 11.30 2.39 -17.47
N TYR A 194 10.25 3.21 -17.39
CA TYR A 194 9.66 3.65 -16.12
C TYR A 194 8.58 2.71 -15.59
N ILE A 195 7.84 2.08 -16.50
CA ILE A 195 6.73 1.18 -16.19
C ILE A 195 6.81 -0.08 -17.04
N ASP A 196 6.16 -1.14 -16.59
CA ASP A 196 5.88 -2.35 -17.37
C ASP A 196 4.39 -2.69 -17.31
N TYR A 197 3.86 -3.21 -18.41
CA TYR A 197 2.48 -3.66 -18.54
C TYR A 197 2.32 -4.54 -19.78
N LYS A 198 1.30 -5.41 -19.74
CA LYS A 198 0.96 -6.27 -20.87
C LYS A 198 0.19 -5.50 -21.95
N ASP A 199 0.60 -5.66 -23.20
CA ASP A 199 -0.08 -5.01 -24.33
C ASP A 199 -1.56 -5.40 -24.42
N GLY A 200 -2.41 -4.40 -24.68
CA GLY A 200 -3.84 -4.60 -24.89
C GLY A 200 -4.66 -4.94 -23.65
N THR A 201 -4.07 -4.88 -22.45
CA THR A 201 -4.81 -5.18 -21.20
C THR A 201 -5.24 -3.96 -20.40
N ILE A 202 -4.71 -2.78 -20.70
CA ILE A 202 -5.00 -1.57 -19.91
C ILE A 202 -6.28 -0.90 -20.40
N LEU A 203 -7.27 -0.87 -19.53
CA LEU A 203 -8.55 -0.18 -19.71
C LEU A 203 -8.65 1.00 -18.73
N PRO A 204 -9.52 1.99 -19.01
CA PRO A 204 -9.84 3.01 -18.02
C PRO A 204 -10.41 2.37 -16.75
N ALA A 205 -10.00 2.87 -15.58
CA ALA A 205 -10.42 2.34 -14.29
C ALA A 205 -11.35 3.31 -13.55
N GLN A 206 -12.23 2.80 -12.70
CA GLN A 206 -13.00 3.60 -11.73
C GLN A 206 -12.30 3.66 -10.37
N ALA A 207 -11.48 2.65 -10.06
CA ALA A 207 -10.66 2.61 -8.85
C ALA A 207 -9.28 2.04 -9.14
N VAL A 208 -8.32 2.39 -8.30
CA VAL A 208 -6.95 1.88 -8.34
C VAL A 208 -6.53 1.37 -6.97
N VAL A 209 -5.94 0.17 -6.95
CA VAL A 209 -5.19 -0.34 -5.80
C VAL A 209 -3.70 -0.22 -6.13
N VAL A 210 -3.00 0.60 -5.37
CA VAL A 210 -1.55 0.71 -5.45
C VAL A 210 -0.94 -0.17 -4.37
N VAL A 211 -0.21 -1.21 -4.76
CA VAL A 211 0.48 -2.13 -3.86
C VAL A 211 1.93 -1.67 -3.71
N GLY A 212 2.36 -1.42 -2.48
CA GLY A 212 3.72 -1.04 -2.12
C GLY A 212 4.42 -2.10 -1.24
N GLY A 213 5.72 -1.93 -1.05
CA GLY A 213 6.50 -2.73 -0.12
C GLY A 213 6.54 -2.14 1.30
N GLY A 214 7.62 -2.44 2.01
CA GLY A 214 7.91 -1.96 3.36
C GLY A 214 9.07 -0.97 3.40
N MET A 215 9.26 -0.15 2.36
CA MET A 215 10.39 0.79 2.29
C MET A 215 10.35 1.77 3.45
N THR A 216 11.47 1.85 4.19
CA THR A 216 11.71 2.84 5.24
C THR A 216 13.02 3.60 4.94
N PRO A 217 13.19 4.81 5.48
CA PRO A 217 14.40 5.59 5.26
C PRO A 217 15.69 4.90 5.74
N GLY A 218 15.60 4.02 6.74
CA GLY A 218 16.76 3.49 7.47
C GLY A 218 17.42 4.54 8.39
N GLU A 219 18.31 4.09 9.28
CA GLU A 219 18.95 4.94 10.30
C GLU A 219 20.32 5.53 9.88
N GLU A 220 20.86 5.15 8.72
CA GLU A 220 22.22 5.50 8.28
C GLU A 220 22.31 6.67 7.29
N ASP A 221 23.52 7.20 7.09
CA ASP A 221 23.83 8.33 6.19
C ASP A 221 23.50 8.07 4.70
N ASP A 222 23.38 6.80 4.28
CA ASP A 222 22.96 6.39 2.93
C ASP A 222 21.42 6.33 2.74
N SER A 223 20.65 6.79 3.73
CA SER A 223 19.17 6.89 3.69
C SER A 223 18.62 7.88 2.65
N ALA A 224 19.46 8.71 2.01
CA ALA A 224 19.01 9.76 1.11
C ALA A 224 18.24 9.23 -0.12
N ALA A 225 18.69 8.11 -0.70
CA ALA A 225 18.01 7.50 -1.84
C ALA A 225 16.64 6.92 -1.44
N ALA A 226 16.55 6.26 -0.28
CA ALA A 226 15.30 5.74 0.25
C ALA A 226 14.32 6.87 0.57
N LYS A 227 14.77 7.93 1.25
CA LYS A 227 13.95 9.13 1.52
C LYS A 227 13.41 9.74 0.23
N TYR A 228 14.27 9.89 -0.78
CA TYR A 228 13.85 10.41 -2.07
C TYR A 228 12.80 9.51 -2.75
N ALA A 229 12.99 8.19 -2.73
CA ALA A 229 12.04 7.25 -3.31
C ALA A 229 10.69 7.24 -2.57
N ILE A 230 10.70 7.34 -1.24
CA ILE A 230 9.52 7.50 -0.40
C ILE A 230 8.79 8.80 -0.73
N ASP A 231 9.49 9.94 -0.73
CA ASP A 231 8.90 11.25 -1.05
C ASP A 231 8.33 11.27 -2.48
N THR A 232 9.03 10.67 -3.43
CA THR A 232 8.55 10.53 -4.83
C THR A 232 7.31 9.67 -4.91
N THR A 233 7.23 8.61 -4.11
CA THR A 233 6.05 7.73 -4.02
C THR A 233 4.86 8.47 -3.44
N VAL A 234 5.04 9.19 -2.32
CA VAL A 234 3.96 10.01 -1.71
C VAL A 234 3.45 11.06 -2.69
N ASN A 235 4.36 11.83 -3.32
CA ASN A 235 3.99 12.84 -4.31
C ASN A 235 3.28 12.22 -5.53
N PHE A 236 3.71 11.04 -5.97
CA PHE A 236 3.04 10.29 -7.04
C PHE A 236 1.60 9.94 -6.66
N LEU A 237 1.38 9.40 -5.47
CA LEU A 237 0.06 9.02 -4.99
C LEU A 237 -0.86 10.24 -4.84
N GLU A 238 -0.39 11.32 -4.22
CA GLU A 238 -1.14 12.59 -4.13
C GLU A 238 -1.45 13.19 -5.51
N GLY A 239 -0.46 13.15 -6.41
CA GLY A 239 -0.62 13.61 -7.79
C GLY A 239 -1.66 12.78 -8.54
N PHE A 240 -1.68 11.46 -8.31
CA PHE A 240 -2.65 10.57 -8.92
C PHE A 240 -4.06 10.78 -8.38
N ASP A 241 -4.22 11.06 -7.09
CA ASP A 241 -5.51 11.38 -6.45
C ASP A 241 -6.12 12.73 -6.92
N SER A 242 -5.40 13.53 -7.71
CA SER A 242 -5.82 14.85 -8.16
C SER A 242 -7.11 14.89 -9.02
N VAL A 243 -7.60 13.74 -9.50
CA VAL A 243 -8.83 13.62 -10.28
C VAL A 243 -9.99 12.98 -9.48
N ASP A 244 -9.94 13.03 -8.14
CA ASP A 244 -10.95 12.49 -7.20
C ASP A 244 -11.22 11.00 -7.47
N THR A 245 -10.14 10.24 -7.53
CA THR A 245 -10.15 8.80 -7.83
C THR A 245 -10.44 7.98 -6.58
N ALA A 246 -11.17 6.88 -6.72
CA ALA A 246 -11.19 5.84 -5.70
C ALA A 246 -9.81 5.15 -5.64
N MET A 247 -8.98 5.52 -4.67
CA MET A 247 -7.60 5.04 -4.50
C MET A 247 -7.38 4.35 -3.16
N VAL A 248 -6.77 3.17 -3.21
CA VAL A 248 -6.23 2.48 -2.03
C VAL A 248 -4.72 2.34 -2.19
N TYR A 249 -3.94 2.75 -1.19
CA TYR A 249 -2.53 2.38 -1.09
C TYR A 249 -2.36 1.30 -0.03
N ALA A 250 -1.89 0.12 -0.44
CA ALA A 250 -1.71 -1.05 0.39
C ALA A 250 -0.22 -1.43 0.46
N GLY A 251 0.41 -1.30 1.62
CA GLY A 251 1.83 -1.57 1.82
C GLY A 251 2.09 -2.57 2.95
N ARG A 252 3.35 -2.93 3.15
CA ARG A 252 3.75 -3.73 4.31
C ARG A 252 3.81 -2.88 5.57
N VAL A 253 3.73 -3.52 6.73
CA VAL A 253 3.61 -2.86 8.03
C VAL A 253 4.76 -1.88 8.32
N GLU A 254 5.95 -2.16 7.80
CA GLU A 254 7.13 -1.32 7.98
C GLU A 254 6.95 0.07 7.37
N SER A 255 6.21 0.19 6.27
CA SER A 255 5.96 1.49 5.62
C SER A 255 5.06 2.41 6.46
N ALA A 256 4.43 1.90 7.53
CA ALA A 256 3.70 2.68 8.52
C ALA A 256 4.57 3.14 9.70
N GLY A 257 5.84 2.74 9.76
CA GLY A 257 6.83 3.27 10.69
C GLY A 257 7.33 4.66 10.27
N ASP A 258 8.04 5.32 11.18
CA ASP A 258 8.49 6.72 11.07
C ASP A 258 9.07 7.05 9.67
N ASP A 259 8.49 8.09 9.05
CA ASP A 259 8.88 8.60 7.72
C ASP A 259 8.70 7.60 6.55
N GLY A 260 7.99 6.48 6.76
CA GLY A 260 7.55 5.59 5.70
C GLY A 260 6.40 6.18 4.85
N VAL A 261 6.06 5.50 3.75
CA VAL A 261 5.00 5.97 2.83
C VAL A 261 3.63 6.04 3.51
N LEU A 262 3.23 4.99 4.23
CA LEU A 262 1.94 4.96 4.93
C LEU A 262 1.91 6.00 6.06
N ASP A 263 3.00 6.16 6.80
CA ASP A 263 3.10 7.16 7.86
C ASP A 263 2.86 8.59 7.31
N LYS A 264 3.55 8.95 6.22
CA LYS A 264 3.38 10.26 5.56
C LYS A 264 1.97 10.49 5.04
N LEU A 265 1.40 9.51 4.31
CA LEU A 265 0.02 9.63 3.79
C LEU A 265 -1.02 9.81 4.91
N ARG A 266 -0.83 9.10 6.04
CA ARG A 266 -1.70 9.19 7.23
C ARG A 266 -1.53 10.52 7.95
N ALA A 267 -0.30 11.01 8.07
CA ALA A 267 0.01 12.31 8.69
C ALA A 267 -0.58 13.49 7.91
N ASP A 268 -0.55 13.41 6.58
CA ASP A 268 -1.10 14.45 5.67
C ASP A 268 -2.63 14.40 5.56
N LYS A 269 -3.29 13.37 6.12
CA LYS A 269 -4.75 13.19 6.12
C LYS A 269 -5.36 13.27 4.73
N THR A 270 -4.71 12.60 3.77
CA THR A 270 -5.19 12.48 2.40
C THR A 270 -6.53 11.73 2.34
N LYS A 271 -7.24 11.82 1.22
CA LYS A 271 -8.45 10.99 0.98
C LYS A 271 -8.12 9.56 0.55
N ILE A 272 -6.85 9.23 0.35
CA ILE A 272 -6.40 7.91 -0.06
C ILE A 272 -6.62 6.95 1.09
N SER A 273 -7.35 5.87 0.85
CA SER A 273 -7.50 4.82 1.86
C SER A 273 -6.16 4.09 1.98
N THR A 274 -5.69 3.91 3.21
CA THR A 274 -4.39 3.27 3.45
C THR A 274 -4.57 1.93 4.13
N VAL A 275 -3.80 0.92 3.71
CA VAL A 275 -3.81 -0.42 4.30
C VAL A 275 -2.37 -0.85 4.56
N ASP A 276 -2.01 -1.17 5.81
CA ASP A 276 -0.72 -1.78 6.13
C ASP A 276 -0.82 -3.30 6.25
N SER A 277 0.32 -3.98 6.40
CA SER A 277 0.41 -5.43 6.59
C SER A 277 -0.18 -6.25 5.43
N ILE A 278 0.00 -5.78 4.17
CA ILE A 278 -0.60 -6.40 2.96
C ILE A 278 -0.16 -7.85 2.69
N ASP A 279 0.88 -8.31 3.36
CA ASP A 279 1.35 -9.68 3.41
C ASP A 279 0.43 -10.63 4.20
N HIS A 280 -0.58 -10.09 4.91
CA HIS A 280 -1.57 -10.85 5.65
C HIS A 280 -2.95 -10.88 4.96
N PRO A 281 -3.67 -12.02 4.96
CA PRO A 281 -4.99 -12.15 4.32
C PRO A 281 -6.05 -11.14 4.78
N VAL A 282 -6.02 -10.73 6.06
CA VAL A 282 -6.95 -9.72 6.60
C VAL A 282 -6.77 -8.38 5.89
N SER A 283 -5.53 -7.94 5.69
CA SER A 283 -5.22 -6.68 5.01
C SER A 283 -5.47 -6.75 3.50
N GLN A 284 -5.24 -7.90 2.88
CA GLN A 284 -5.58 -8.14 1.47
C GLN A 284 -7.09 -8.00 1.25
N MET A 285 -7.90 -8.60 2.14
CA MET A 285 -9.36 -8.40 2.15
C MET A 285 -9.72 -6.93 2.43
N ALA A 286 -9.08 -6.30 3.40
CA ALA A 286 -9.33 -4.90 3.75
C ALA A 286 -9.07 -3.95 2.57
N SER A 287 -8.06 -4.22 1.74
CA SER A 287 -7.77 -3.42 0.54
C SER A 287 -8.93 -3.45 -0.46
N VAL A 288 -9.53 -4.61 -0.68
CA VAL A 288 -10.69 -4.75 -1.57
C VAL A 288 -11.93 -4.06 -0.98
N LEU A 289 -12.18 -4.23 0.31
CA LEU A 289 -13.28 -3.53 0.99
C LEU A 289 -13.08 -2.01 1.00
N ALA A 290 -11.82 -1.54 1.08
CA ALA A 290 -11.49 -0.11 1.05
C ALA A 290 -11.74 0.47 -0.34
N VAL A 291 -11.52 -0.29 -1.42
CA VAL A 291 -11.93 0.11 -2.77
C VAL A 291 -13.44 0.32 -2.83
N LYS A 292 -14.22 -0.60 -2.25
CA LYS A 292 -15.67 -0.45 -2.19
C LYS A 292 -16.07 0.80 -1.42
N GLU A 293 -15.47 1.03 -0.25
CA GLU A 293 -15.77 2.20 0.57
C GLU A 293 -15.43 3.51 -0.16
N GLN A 294 -14.28 3.58 -0.83
CA GLN A 294 -13.86 4.69 -1.70
C GLN A 294 -14.88 4.99 -2.80
N LEU A 295 -15.33 3.94 -3.50
CA LEU A 295 -16.36 4.04 -4.53
C LEU A 295 -17.74 4.48 -4.00
N ASP A 296 -18.00 4.27 -2.70
CA ASP A 296 -19.19 4.72 -1.99
C ASP A 296 -18.99 6.11 -1.32
N GLY A 297 -17.82 6.74 -1.52
CA GLY A 297 -17.47 8.10 -1.06
C GLY A 297 -16.85 8.18 0.35
N GLY A 298 -16.54 7.03 0.97
CA GLY A 298 -15.80 6.95 2.23
C GLY A 298 -14.30 6.75 2.03
N HIS A 299 -13.54 6.77 3.11
CA HIS A 299 -12.13 6.39 3.13
C HIS A 299 -11.72 6.09 4.58
N GLY A 300 -10.57 5.43 4.75
CA GLY A 300 -10.05 5.17 6.08
C GLY A 300 -8.62 4.67 6.12
N VAL A 301 -8.17 4.42 7.35
CA VAL A 301 -6.81 4.02 7.69
C VAL A 301 -6.86 2.64 8.34
N TYR A 302 -6.36 1.63 7.63
CA TYR A 302 -6.54 0.23 7.98
C TYR A 302 -5.23 -0.53 8.18
N GLY A 303 -5.28 -1.56 9.02
CA GLY A 303 -4.20 -2.52 9.21
C GLY A 303 -3.91 -2.79 10.68
N SER A 304 -2.70 -3.25 10.95
CA SER A 304 -2.22 -3.68 12.26
C SER A 304 -1.24 -2.70 12.91
N ALA A 305 -0.73 -1.71 12.16
CA ALA A 305 0.18 -0.71 12.70
C ALA A 305 -0.49 0.19 13.76
N ALA A 306 0.30 0.75 14.68
CA ALA A 306 -0.21 1.57 15.78
C ALA A 306 -0.90 2.87 15.33
N ASN A 307 -0.59 3.35 14.12
CA ASN A 307 -1.22 4.51 13.47
C ASN A 307 -2.37 4.10 12.53
N ALA A 308 -2.90 2.87 12.61
CA ALA A 308 -4.14 2.47 11.95
C ALA A 308 -5.37 2.70 12.86
N ASP A 309 -6.50 3.09 12.26
CA ASP A 309 -7.75 3.33 13.00
C ASP A 309 -8.52 2.04 13.28
N SER A 310 -8.41 1.05 12.38
CA SER A 310 -9.06 -0.24 12.49
C SER A 310 -8.39 -1.29 11.61
N ALA A 311 -8.66 -2.58 11.82
CA ALA A 311 -8.05 -3.64 11.01
C ALA A 311 -8.58 -3.65 9.55
N ALA A 312 -9.84 -3.28 9.34
CA ALA A 312 -10.50 -3.30 8.03
C ALA A 312 -11.72 -2.37 8.02
N PRO A 313 -12.23 -1.98 6.83
CA PRO A 313 -13.54 -1.34 6.70
C PRO A 313 -14.66 -2.19 7.31
N ALA A 314 -15.82 -1.56 7.54
CA ALA A 314 -16.98 -2.27 8.03
C ALA A 314 -17.39 -3.40 7.07
N LEU A 315 -17.57 -4.60 7.62
CA LEU A 315 -18.00 -5.75 6.83
C LEU A 315 -19.39 -5.53 6.23
N PRO A 316 -19.66 -6.08 5.04
CA PRO A 316 -21.01 -6.10 4.47
C PRO A 316 -22.02 -6.69 5.46
N LYS A 317 -23.21 -6.09 5.55
CA LYS A 317 -24.23 -6.48 6.54
C LYS A 317 -24.92 -7.81 6.22
N ASP A 318 -24.73 -8.34 5.02
CA ASP A 318 -25.47 -9.48 4.48
C ASP A 318 -24.59 -10.74 4.28
N LEU A 319 -23.48 -10.85 5.02
CA LEU A 319 -22.66 -12.06 5.08
C LEU A 319 -23.41 -13.27 5.68
#